data_AF-A0A2V8JXF1-F1
#
_entry.id   AF-A0A2V8JXF1-F1
#
_cell.length_a   1.000
_cell.length_b   1.000
_cell.length_c   1.000
_cell.angle_alpha   90.00
_cell.angle_beta   90.00
_cell.angle_gamma   90.00
#
_symmetry.space_group_name_H-M   'P 1'
#
loop_
_entity.id
_entity.type
_entity.pdbx_description
1 polymer ?
#
loop_
_entity_poly.entity_id
_entity_poly.type
_entity_poly.pdbx_seq_one_letter_code
_entity_poly.pdbx_strand_id
1 'polypeptide(L)' 'MQSWFLSFWTDIKGASTRSGHPAPFPVELAERLIQMFSFAGDTVLDPFVGTGSTSVAAVNCGRFTLGTA' A
#
# COMPACT_ATOMS: atom_id res chain seq x y z
N MET A 1 -13.80 -7.67 -15.63
CA MET A 1 -13.36 -6.50 -14.84
C MET A 1 -12.33 -7.00 -13.83
N GLN A 2 -11.17 -6.37 -13.70
CA GLN A 2 -10.20 -6.81 -12.68
C GLN A 2 -10.82 -6.58 -11.28
N SER A 3 -10.64 -7.52 -10.35
CA SER A 3 -11.30 -7.51 -9.03
C SER A 3 -10.99 -6.29 -8.18
N TRP A 4 -9.88 -5.61 -8.46
CA TRP A 4 -9.40 -4.45 -7.70
C TRP A 4 -9.99 -3.10 -8.16
N PHE A 5 -10.76 -3.04 -9.24
CA PHE A 5 -11.48 -1.82 -9.68
C PHE A 5 -12.89 -1.68 -9.07
N LEU A 6 -13.16 -2.36 -7.95
CA LEU A 6 -14.42 -2.28 -7.23
C LEU A 6 -14.35 -1.23 -6.12
N SER A 7 -15.48 -0.58 -5.83
CA SER A 7 -15.59 0.36 -4.69
C SER A 7 -15.47 -0.32 -3.33
N PHE A 8 -15.75 -1.64 -3.27
CA PHE A 8 -15.65 -2.45 -2.06
C PHE A 8 -14.80 -3.68 -2.35
N TRP A 9 -13.77 -3.90 -1.53
CA TRP A 9 -12.91 -5.09 -1.61
C TRP A 9 -13.26 -6.04 -0.47
N THR A 10 -13.63 -7.27 -0.83
CA THR A 10 -13.94 -8.36 0.12
C THR A 10 -12.85 -9.43 0.18
N ASP A 11 -11.83 -9.30 -0.68
CA ASP A 11 -10.78 -10.27 -0.89
C ASP A 11 -9.47 -9.94 -0.14
N ILE A 12 -9.32 -8.72 0.37
CA ILE A 12 -8.15 -8.31 1.17
C ILE A 12 -8.44 -8.47 2.66
N LYS A 13 -7.55 -9.18 3.37
CA LYS A 13 -7.59 -9.35 4.83
C LYS A 13 -6.66 -8.37 5.54
N GLY A 14 -6.90 -8.12 6.83
CA GLY A 14 -6.00 -7.29 7.65
C GLY A 14 -4.60 -7.92 7.82
N ALA A 15 -3.59 -7.07 8.08
CA ALA A 15 -2.24 -7.52 8.38
C ALA A 15 -2.09 -7.94 9.85
N SER A 16 -1.12 -8.82 10.12
CA SER A 16 -0.87 -9.31 11.48
C SER A 16 -0.21 -8.23 12.35
N THR A 17 -0.72 -8.06 13.57
CA THR A 17 -0.14 -7.19 14.61
C THR A 17 0.98 -7.85 15.41
N ARG A 18 1.29 -9.14 15.15
CA ARG A 18 2.28 -9.90 15.93
C ARG A 18 3.70 -9.34 15.83
N SER A 19 3.99 -8.57 14.80
CA SER A 19 5.30 -7.95 14.56
C SER A 19 5.53 -6.66 15.35
N GLY A 20 4.64 -6.31 16.28
CA GLY A 20 4.80 -5.18 17.21
C GLY A 20 4.14 -3.86 16.78
N HIS A 21 3.78 -3.69 15.51
CA HIS A 21 3.02 -2.52 15.08
C HIS A 21 1.52 -2.69 15.40
N PRO A 22 0.86 -1.70 16.03
CA PRO A 22 -0.50 -1.86 16.53
C PRO A 22 -1.56 -1.88 15.43
N ALA A 23 -1.33 -1.20 14.30
CA ALA A 23 -2.31 -1.07 13.22
C ALA A 23 -1.67 -1.18 11.82
N PRO A 24 -1.09 -2.33 11.45
CA PRO A 24 -0.56 -2.54 10.11
C PRO A 24 -1.69 -2.83 9.10
N PHE A 25 -1.43 -2.52 7.83
CA PHE A 25 -2.25 -2.94 6.71
C PHE A 25 -1.42 -3.76 5.71
N PRO A 26 -2.05 -4.65 4.91
CA PRO A 26 -1.34 -5.52 3.99
C PRO A 26 -0.79 -4.73 2.79
N VAL A 27 0.37 -5.14 2.27
CA VAL A 27 1.01 -4.51 1.11
C VAL A 27 0.08 -4.46 -0.11
N GLU A 28 -0.67 -5.55 -0.34
CA GLU A 28 -1.63 -5.65 -1.46
C GLU A 28 -2.68 -4.52 -1.45
N LEU A 29 -3.10 -4.04 -0.27
CA LEU A 29 -4.03 -2.91 -0.17
C LEU A 29 -3.42 -1.65 -0.79
N ALA A 30 -2.17 -1.35 -0.44
CA ALA A 30 -1.47 -0.18 -0.99
C ALA A 30 -1.12 -0.37 -2.46
N GLU A 31 -0.76 -1.57 -2.91
CA GLU A 31 -0.46 -1.83 -4.33
C GLU A 31 -1.64 -1.48 -5.25
N ARG A 32 -2.86 -1.88 -4.86
CA ARG A 32 -4.07 -1.54 -5.61
C ARG A 32 -4.26 -0.04 -5.71
N LEU A 33 -4.16 0.68 -4.59
CA LEU A 33 -4.32 2.14 -4.56
C LEU A 33 -3.26 2.84 -5.41
N ILE A 34 -1.99 2.42 -5.29
CA ILE A 34 -0.88 3.00 -6.04
C ILE A 34 -1.08 2.78 -7.55
N GLN A 35 -1.51 1.59 -7.97
CA GLN A 35 -1.78 1.32 -9.39
C GLN A 35 -2.97 2.14 -9.94
N MET A 36 -3.98 2.44 -9.11
CA MET A 36 -5.15 3.21 -9.52
C MET A 36 -4.89 4.72 -9.58
N PHE A 37 -4.03 5.26 -8.71
CA PHE A 37 -3.90 6.69 -8.49
C PHE A 37 -2.52 7.28 -8.83
N SER A 38 -1.63 6.51 -9.44
CA SER A 38 -0.31 7.00 -9.89
C SER A 38 0.14 6.30 -11.17
N PHE A 39 1.12 6.87 -11.85
CA PHE A 39 1.82 6.26 -12.97
C PHE A 39 3.17 5.66 -12.55
N ALA A 40 3.74 4.79 -13.39
CA ALA A 40 5.10 4.31 -13.17
C ALA A 40 6.08 5.49 -13.17
N GLY A 41 7.01 5.51 -12.21
CA GLY A 41 7.95 6.60 -12.00
C GLY A 41 7.42 7.76 -11.15
N ASP A 42 6.13 7.80 -10.80
CA ASP A 42 5.62 8.78 -9.83
C ASP A 42 6.20 8.56 -8.43
N THR A 43 6.11 9.58 -7.58
CA THR A 43 6.50 9.50 -6.16
C THR A 43 5.28 9.35 -5.27
N VAL A 44 5.26 8.32 -4.43
CA VAL A 44 4.24 8.08 -3.40
C VAL A 44 4.76 8.54 -2.05
N LEU A 45 4.07 9.49 -1.43
CA LEU A 45 4.37 9.98 -0.08
C LEU A 45 3.45 9.31 0.95
N ASP A 46 4.03 8.72 1.99
CA ASP A 46 3.33 8.26 3.18
C ASP A 46 3.87 8.94 4.44
N PRO A 47 3.18 9.97 4.98
CA PRO A 47 3.65 10.68 6.15
C PRO A 47 3.53 9.88 7.47
N PHE A 48 2.91 8.70 7.43
CA PHE A 48 2.68 7.83 8.60
C PHE A 48 3.15 6.41 8.31
N VAL A 49 4.43 6.27 7.95
CA VAL A 49 4.97 5.09 7.26
C VAL A 49 4.77 3.77 8.03
N GLY A 50 4.72 3.81 9.37
CA GLY A 50 4.42 2.65 10.21
C GLY A 50 5.31 1.44 9.90
N THR A 51 4.71 0.33 9.46
CA THR A 51 5.43 -0.89 9.04
C THR A 51 6.09 -0.80 7.66
N GLY A 52 5.96 0.31 6.94
CA GLY A 52 6.55 0.50 5.61
C GLY A 52 5.75 -0.14 4.47
N SER A 53 4.52 -0.59 4.71
CA SER A 53 3.69 -1.28 3.72
C SER A 53 3.49 -0.45 2.44
N THR A 54 3.31 0.87 2.55
CA THR A 54 3.19 1.78 1.38
C THR A 54 4.48 1.83 0.58
N SER A 55 5.64 1.92 1.24
CA SER A 55 6.93 1.99 0.57
C SER A 55 7.25 0.72 -0.20
N VAL A 56 6.95 -0.46 0.38
CA VAL A 56 7.10 -1.74 -0.33
C VAL A 56 6.18 -1.79 -1.55
N ALA A 57 4.90 -1.43 -1.38
CA ALA A 57 3.93 -1.41 -2.48
C ALA A 57 4.33 -0.47 -3.62
N ALA A 58 4.85 0.72 -3.30
CA ALA A 58 5.33 1.70 -4.28
C ALA A 58 6.46 1.12 -5.13
N VAL A 59 7.48 0.52 -4.48
CA VAL A 59 8.62 -0.10 -5.18
C VAL A 59 8.15 -1.27 -6.06
N ASN A 60 7.27 -2.13 -5.56
CA ASN A 60 6.71 -3.24 -6.34
C ASN A 60 5.94 -2.76 -7.59
N CYS A 61 5.30 -1.59 -7.47
CA CYS A 61 4.60 -0.96 -8.58
C CYS A 61 5.53 -0.11 -9.48
N GLY A 62 6.84 -0.01 -9.20
CA GLY A 62 7.75 0.83 -9.98
C GLY A 62 7.53 2.33 -9.78
N ARG A 63 7.16 2.74 -8.56
CA ARG A 63 7.07 4.13 -8.11
C ARG A 63 8.21 4.43 -7.13
N PHE A 64 8.62 5.69 -7.04
CA PHE A 64 9.47 6.16 -5.95
C PHE A 64 8.62 6.32 -4.68
N THR A 65 9.25 6.29 -3.51
CA THR A 65 8.56 6.42 -2.23
C THR A 65 9.31 7.32 -1.27
N LEU A 66 8.56 8.13 -0.54
CA LEU A 66 9.03 8.91 0.60
C LEU A 66 8.11 8.62 1.77
N GLY A 67 8.68 8.53 2.97
CA GLY A 67 7.86 8.41 4.18
C GLY A 67 8.54 8.96 5.42
N THR A 68 7.72 9.31 6.40
CA THR A 68 8.15 9.78 7.72
C THR A 68 7.56 8.90 8.81
N ALA A 69 8.33 8.71 9.88
CA ALA A 69 7.97 7.90 11.05
C ALA A 69 7.42 8.76 12.19
#